data_AF-A0A0G1GT03-F1
#
_entry.id   AF-A0A0G1GT03-F1
#
_cell.length_a   1.000
_cell.length_b   1.000
_cell.length_c   1.000
_cell.angle_alpha   90.00
_cell.angle_beta   90.00
_cell.angle_gamma   90.00
#
_symmetry.space_group_name_H-M   'P 1'
#
loop_
_entity.id
_entity.type
_entity.pdbx_description
1 polymer ?
#
loop_
_entity_poly.entity_id
_entity_poly.type
_entity_poly.pdbx_seq_one_letter_code
_entity_poly.pdbx_strand_id
1 'polypeptide(L)' 'MNIAVFASTKGTDLQAIIDAIQSGRLPGVDLKFVLSNRQDCYALARAAQAGIKTFFVNP' A
#
# COMPACT_ATOMS: atom_id res chain seq x y z
N MET A 1 13.12 -6.18 -5.62
CA MET A 1 12.96 -6.09 -4.16
C MET A 1 11.48 -6.06 -3.84
N ASN A 2 11.01 -7.05 -3.10
CA ASN A 2 9.60 -7.12 -2.69
C ASN A 2 9.42 -6.38 -1.37
N ILE A 3 8.40 -5.53 -1.30
CA ILE A 3 8.06 -4.78 -0.10
C ILE A 3 6.59 -4.96 0.27
N ALA A 4 6.29 -4.70 1.54
CA ALA A 4 4.94 -4.61 2.09
C ALA A 4 4.81 -3.33 2.90
N VAL A 5 3.65 -2.69 2.87
CA VAL A 5 3.39 -1.43 3.59
C VAL A 5 2.31 -1.63 4.64
N PHE A 6 2.56 -1.09 5.84
CA PHE A 6 1.65 -1.21 6.98
C PHE A 6 1.05 0.17 7.25
N ALA A 7 -0.27 0.30 7.16
CA ALA A 7 -0.93 1.61 7.25
C ALA A 7 -2.33 1.52 7.85
N SER A 8 -2.59 2.33 8.87
CA SER A 8 -3.88 2.32 9.62
C SER A 8 -4.74 3.56 9.39
N THR A 9 -4.27 4.52 8.59
CA THR A 9 -4.91 5.84 8.41
C THR A 9 -5.11 6.17 6.92
N LYS A 10 -4.80 7.41 6.50
CA LYS A 10 -5.08 7.91 5.15
C LYS A 10 -4.21 7.30 4.05
N GLY A 11 -2.99 6.86 4.39
CA GLY A 11 -2.05 6.29 3.41
C GLY A 11 -1.54 7.31 2.39
N THR A 12 -1.22 8.53 2.81
CA THR A 12 -0.56 9.53 1.94
C THR A 12 0.82 9.06 1.50
N ASP A 13 1.60 8.48 2.42
CA ASP A 13 2.93 7.94 2.09
C ASP A 13 2.82 6.68 1.22
N LEU A 14 1.79 5.86 1.46
CA LEU A 14 1.47 4.73 0.58
C LEU A 14 1.21 5.22 -0.86
N GLN A 15 0.45 6.30 -1.04
CA GLN A 15 0.22 6.86 -2.37
C GLN A 15 1.52 7.33 -3.02
N ALA A 16 2.38 8.03 -2.27
CA ALA A 16 3.67 8.47 -2.79
C ALA A 16 4.56 7.29 -3.22
N ILE A 17 4.53 6.17 -2.50
CA ILE A 17 5.23 4.93 -2.87
C ILE A 17 4.63 4.32 -4.15
N ILE A 18 3.31 4.20 -4.23
CA ILE A 18 2.61 3.70 -5.43
C ILE A 18 2.98 4.54 -6.65
N ASP A 19 2.90 5.87 -6.52
CA ASP A 19 3.21 6.81 -7.59
C ASP A 19 4.70 6.71 -8.01
N ALA A 20 5.61 6.53 -7.05
CA ALA A 20 7.04 6.36 -7.32
C ALA A 20 7.35 5.03 -8.03
N ILE A 21 6.65 3.95 -7.70
CA ILE A 21 6.75 2.66 -8.41
C ILE A 21 6.20 2.80 -9.84
N GLN A 22 4.99 3.35 -9.99
CA GLN A 22 4.34 3.51 -11.29
C GLN A 22 5.09 4.47 -12.23
N SER A 23 5.71 5.52 -11.69
CA SER A 23 6.55 6.45 -12.45
C SER A 23 7.96 5.92 -12.74
N GLY A 24 8.32 4.72 -12.27
CA GLY A 24 9.64 4.14 -12.48
C GLY A 24 10.76 4.79 -11.66
N ARG A 25 10.44 5.67 -10.70
CA ARG A 25 11.41 6.27 -9.77
C ARG A 25 11.97 5.27 -8.77
N LEU A 26 11.27 4.17 -8.53
CA LEU A 26 11.69 3.04 -7.71
C LEU A 26 11.87 1.78 -8.58
N PRO A 27 12.91 1.74 -9.44
CA PRO A 27 13.12 0.61 -10.33
C PRO A 27 13.38 -0.68 -9.54
N GLY A 28 12.73 -1.77 -9.95
CA GLY A 28 12.88 -3.07 -9.31
C GLY A 28 12.22 -3.19 -7.93
N VAL A 29 11.44 -2.21 -7.48
CA VAL A 29 10.60 -2.33 -6.27
C VAL A 29 9.21 -2.84 -6.67
N ASP A 30 8.73 -3.85 -5.95
CA ASP A 30 7.41 -4.42 -6.15
C ASP A 30 6.66 -4.45 -4.81
N LEU A 31 5.61 -3.63 -4.71
CA LEU A 31 4.73 -3.56 -3.54
C LEU A 31 3.71 -4.70 -3.61
N LYS A 32 4.03 -5.80 -2.92
CA LYS A 32 3.25 -7.03 -2.99
C LYS A 32 1.92 -6.94 -2.26
N PHE A 33 1.89 -6.26 -1.11
CA PHE A 33 0.68 -6.09 -0.34
C PHE A 33 0.72 -4.92 0.65
N VAL A 34 -0.47 -4.50 1.09
CA VAL A 34 -0.68 -3.54 2.16
C VAL A 34 -1.46 -4.18 3.30
N LEU A 35 -1.02 -3.95 4.53
CA LEU A 35 -1.63 -4.48 5.74
C LEU A 35 -2.12 -3.34 6.65
N SER A 36 -3.28 -3.52 7.26
CA SER A 36 -3.85 -2.59 8.23
C SER A 36 -4.44 -3.33 9.42
N ASN A 37 -4.32 -2.75 10.61
CA ASN A 37 -5.09 -3.17 11.78
C ASN A 37 -6.43 -2.43 11.94
N ARG A 38 -6.81 -1.64 10.93
CA ARG A 38 -8.09 -0.93 10.85
C ARG A 38 -8.76 -1.23 9.51
N GLN A 39 -9.90 -1.90 9.56
CA GLN A 39 -10.61 -2.40 8.38
C GLN A 39 -11.03 -1.28 7.42
N ASP A 40 -11.51 -0.16 7.96
CA ASP A 40 -12.05 0.96 7.16
C ASP A 40 -11.02 2.09 6.95
N CYS A 41 -9.73 1.77 6.88
CA CYS A 41 -8.71 2.79 6.61
C CYS A 41 -8.61 3.11 5.11
N TYR A 42 -8.37 4.39 4.79
CA TYR A 42 -8.29 4.84 3.40
C TYR A 42 -7.05 4.29 2.67
N ALA A 43 -6.01 3.88 3.42
CA ALA A 43 -4.84 3.23 2.84
C ALA A 43 -5.18 1.90 2.15
N LEU A 44 -6.07 1.08 2.73
CA LEU A 44 -6.51 -0.17 2.07
C LEU A 44 -7.29 0.13 0.79
N ALA A 45 -8.16 1.16 0.79
CA ALA A 45 -8.88 1.56 -0.40
C ALA A 45 -7.93 2.00 -1.54
N ARG A 46 -6.89 2.79 -1.22
CA ARG A 46 -5.87 3.22 -2.19
C ARG A 46 -5.09 2.05 -2.76
N ALA A 47 -4.65 1.13 -1.90
CA ALA A 47 -3.94 -0.08 -2.34
C ALA A 47 -4.81 -0.92 -3.29
N ALA A 48 -6.08 -1.14 -2.94
CA ALA A 48 -7.02 -1.88 -3.77
C ALA A 48 -7.25 -1.20 -5.14
N GLN A 49 -7.40 0.13 -5.17
CA GLN A 49 -7.53 0.91 -6.41
C GLN A 49 -6.30 0.80 -7.31
N ALA A 50 -5.11 0.68 -6.72
CA ALA A 50 -3.86 0.46 -7.45
C ALA A 50 -3.63 -1.00 -7.86
N GLY A 51 -4.58 -1.90 -7.61
CA GLY A 51 -4.47 -3.33 -7.92
C GLY A 51 -3.54 -4.11 -6.98
N ILE A 52 -3.22 -3.55 -5.81
CA ILE A 52 -2.32 -4.15 -4.82
C ILE A 52 -3.14 -4.96 -3.82
N LYS A 53 -2.62 -6.14 -3.45
CA LYS A 53 -3.29 -7.02 -2.49
C LYS A 53 -3.37 -6.35 -1.11
N THR A 54 -4.54 -6.42 -0.48
CA THR A 54 -4.79 -5.83 0.83
C THR A 54 -5.09 -6.89 1.88
N PHE A 55 -4.66 -6.65 3.11
CA PHE A 55 -4.96 -7.48 4.26
C PHE A 55 -5.39 -6.62 5.46
N PHE A 56 -6.45 -7.05 6.13
CA PHE A 56 -6.84 -6.55 7.43
C PHE A 56 -6.48 -7.60 8.49
N VAL A 57 -5.89 -7.16 9.60
CA VAL A 57 -5.61 -8.00 10.77
C VAL A 57 -6.33 -7.41 11.96
N ASN A 58 -7.14 -8.22 12.64
CA ASN A 58 -7.73 -7.84 13.91
C ASN A 58 -6.63 -7.93 15.01
N PRO A 59 -6.25 -6.82 15.66
CA PRO A 59 -5.17 -6.79 16.64
C PRO A 59 -5.51 -7.48 17.96
#